data_AF-A0A3C1X791-F1
#
_entry.id   AF-A0A3C1X791-F1
#
_cell.length_a   1.000
_cell.length_b   1.000
_cell.length_c   1.000
_cell.angle_alpha   90.00
_cell.angle_beta   90.00
_cell.angle_gamma   90.00
#
_symmetry.space_group_name_H-M   'P 1'
#
loop_
_entity.id
_entity.type
_entity.pdbx_description
1 polymer ?
#
loop_
_entity_poly.entity_id
_entity_poly.type
_entity_poly.pdbx_seq_one_letter_code
_entity_poly.pdbx_strand_id
1 'polypeptide(L)'
;MTLLTGLLLWWLPVIACGLFAGWESLWVRLGIFFSKAAVLTFGGAYAVLSFVSRAVVHEFHWLSPSEMADGLGLAETTPGPLILVLQHVGFLAGWKNSGSLSPVVAAAMAAALTSWVTFVPSFLWVLLGAPWLQRINDVSWLRCAMQAVSAAATGLIVALWAELAGNTLIAPGGSPQPEAIVVTLIGALLTFAFRRGLAIILLACLTAGCLTEWIF
;
A
#
# COMPACT_ATOMS: atom_id res chain seq x y z
N MET A 1 30.59 8.88 -0.92
CA MET A 1 29.78 10.12 -1.02
C MET A 1 28.30 9.83 -1.23
N THR A 2 27.93 8.92 -2.14
CA THR A 2 26.53 8.51 -2.43
C THR A 2 25.71 8.08 -1.19
N LEU A 3 26.31 7.30 -0.27
CA LEU A 3 25.64 6.88 0.96
C LEU A 3 25.26 8.08 1.85
N LEU A 4 26.21 8.99 2.08
CA LEU A 4 25.98 10.17 2.92
C LEU A 4 24.93 11.09 2.31
N THR A 5 25.02 11.37 1.01
CA THR A 5 24.03 12.19 0.30
C THR A 5 22.65 11.55 0.32
N GLY A 6 22.57 10.23 0.14
CA GLY A 6 21.30 9.50 0.18
C GLY A 6 20.66 9.50 1.56
N LEU A 7 21.43 9.22 2.62
CA LEU A 7 20.94 9.26 4.00
C LEU A 7 20.47 10.66 4.40
N LEU A 8 21.22 11.70 4.00
CA LEU A 8 20.81 13.09 4.23
C LEU A 8 19.51 13.41 3.50
N LEU A 9 19.40 13.12 2.20
CA LEU A 9 18.18 13.38 1.44
C LEU A 9 16.96 12.61 1.96
N TRP A 10 17.18 11.39 2.46
CA TRP A 10 16.12 10.57 3.03
C TRP A 10 15.58 11.14 4.35
N TRP A 11 16.47 11.47 5.29
CA TRP A 11 16.06 11.88 6.64
C TRP A 11 15.78 13.37 6.78
N LEU A 12 16.30 14.22 5.89
CA LEU A 12 16.11 15.67 5.94
C LEU A 12 14.64 16.11 6.06
N PRO A 13 13.68 15.62 5.23
CA PRO A 13 12.28 16.02 5.39
C PRO A 13 11.66 15.51 6.69
N VAL A 14 12.02 14.32 7.16
CA VAL A 14 11.50 13.76 8.41
C VAL A 14 11.99 14.55 9.62
N ILE A 15 13.28 14.90 9.64
CA ILE A 15 13.88 15.74 10.68
C ILE A 15 13.27 17.15 10.65
N ALA A 16 13.12 17.74 9.47
CA ALA A 16 12.47 19.04 9.33
C ALA A 16 11.04 19.01 9.91
N CYS A 17 10.24 17.99 9.56
CA CYS A 17 8.91 17.79 10.12
C CYS A 17 8.93 17.64 11.65
N GLY A 18 9.90 16.91 12.21
CA GLY A 18 10.07 16.77 13.67
C GLY A 18 10.40 18.09 14.37
N LEU A 19 11.20 18.94 13.74
CA LEU A 19 11.56 20.26 14.27
C LEU A 19 10.41 21.27 14.21
N PHE A 20 9.59 21.26 13.14
CA PHE A 20 8.51 22.23 12.95
C PHE A 20 7.17 21.79 13.57
N ALA A 21 6.82 20.50 13.47
CA ALA A 21 5.52 19.98 13.90
C ALA A 21 5.60 19.10 15.16
N GLY A 22 6.81 18.80 15.65
CA GLY A 22 7.05 17.96 16.81
C GLY A 22 7.30 16.49 16.47
N TRP A 23 8.06 15.79 17.33
CA TRP A 23 8.46 14.39 17.13
C TRP A 23 7.32 13.38 17.24
N GLU A 24 6.25 13.73 17.97
CA GLU A 24 5.05 12.89 18.10
C GLU A 24 4.02 13.12 16.97
N SER A 25 4.30 14.05 16.06
CA SER A 25 3.37 14.42 15.00
C SER A 25 3.15 13.31 13.98
N LEU A 26 2.00 13.38 13.28
CA LEU A 26 1.69 12.49 12.16
C LEU A 26 2.83 12.44 11.13
N TRP A 27 3.45 13.59 10.83
CA TRP A 27 4.50 13.70 9.82
C TRP A 27 5.71 12.81 10.13
N VAL A 28 6.15 12.81 11.37
CA VAL A 28 7.26 11.98 11.82
C VAL A 28 6.85 10.51 11.85
N ARG A 29 5.62 10.20 12.27
CA ARG A 29 5.09 8.83 12.24
C ARG A 29 5.02 8.27 10.82
N LEU A 30 4.49 9.03 9.85
CA LEU A 30 4.50 8.69 8.42
C LEU A 30 5.93 8.48 7.93
N GLY A 31 6.81 9.46 8.21
CA GLY A 31 8.21 9.43 7.83
C GLY A 31 8.92 8.17 8.30
N ILE A 32 8.82 7.83 9.59
CA ILE A 32 9.46 6.66 10.19
C ILE A 32 8.81 5.37 9.69
N PHE A 33 7.48 5.28 9.67
CA PHE A 33 6.77 4.07 9.30
C PHE A 33 7.04 3.67 7.85
N PHE A 34 6.88 4.58 6.90
CA PHE A 34 7.12 4.29 5.49
C PHE A 34 8.61 4.13 5.17
N SER A 35 9.50 4.83 5.89
CA SER A 35 10.94 4.56 5.84
C SER A 35 11.29 3.12 6.26
N LYS A 36 10.68 2.62 7.34
CA LYS A 36 10.84 1.24 7.77
C LYS A 36 10.28 0.27 6.74
N ALA A 37 9.07 0.53 6.24
CA ALA A 37 8.46 -0.29 5.20
C ALA A 37 9.37 -0.36 3.94
N ALA A 38 9.97 0.75 3.53
CA ALA A 38 10.84 0.80 2.36
C ALA A 38 12.12 -0.05 2.50
N VAL A 39 12.66 -0.20 3.71
CA VAL A 39 13.92 -0.93 3.95
C VAL A 39 13.70 -2.37 4.42
N LEU A 40 12.57 -2.64 5.08
CA LEU A 40 12.28 -3.94 5.68
C LEU A 40 11.37 -4.83 4.84
N THR A 41 10.88 -4.35 3.69
CA THR A 41 10.01 -5.20 2.88
C THR A 41 10.77 -6.14 1.96
N PHE A 42 10.46 -7.41 2.14
CA PHE A 42 10.85 -8.51 1.26
C PHE A 42 9.58 -9.27 0.82
N GLY A 43 9.62 -9.93 -0.33
CA GLY A 43 8.49 -10.76 -0.81
C GLY A 43 7.50 -10.07 -1.76
N GLY A 44 7.83 -8.89 -2.30
CA GLY A 44 7.07 -8.23 -3.36
C GLY A 44 6.08 -7.17 -2.87
N ALA A 45 5.50 -6.42 -3.81
CA ALA A 45 4.68 -5.24 -3.50
C ALA A 45 3.43 -5.55 -2.65
N TYR A 46 2.77 -6.69 -2.90
CA TYR A 46 1.58 -7.10 -2.13
C TYR A 46 1.91 -7.57 -0.70
N ALA A 47 3.14 -8.05 -0.45
CA ALA A 47 3.59 -8.35 0.90
C ALA A 47 3.73 -7.07 1.73
N VAL A 48 4.32 -6.01 1.15
CA VAL A 48 4.35 -4.67 1.76
C VAL A 48 2.93 -4.24 2.13
N LEU A 49 2.01 -4.42 1.18
CA LEU A 49 0.65 -3.94 1.32
C LEU A 49 -0.08 -4.61 2.48
N SER A 50 0.11 -5.91 2.68
CA SER A 50 -0.49 -6.63 3.82
C SER A 50 0.00 -6.10 5.17
N PHE A 51 1.31 -5.84 5.28
CA PHE A 51 1.92 -5.25 6.47
C PHE A 51 1.41 -3.82 6.70
N VAL A 52 1.39 -3.00 5.64
CA VAL A 52 0.93 -1.62 5.71
C VAL A 52 -0.55 -1.55 6.07
N SER A 53 -1.41 -2.30 5.38
CA SER A 53 -2.86 -2.38 5.65
C SER A 53 -3.11 -2.64 7.12
N ARG A 54 -2.45 -3.65 7.68
CA ARG A 54 -2.65 -4.02 9.08
C ARG A 54 -2.23 -2.89 10.02
N ALA A 55 -1.08 -2.27 9.80
CA ALA A 55 -0.60 -1.19 10.63
C ALA A 55 -1.50 0.05 10.53
N VAL A 56 -1.90 0.46 9.32
CA VAL A 56 -2.63 1.72 9.13
C VAL A 56 -4.10 1.63 9.53
N VAL A 57 -4.68 0.42 9.47
CA VAL A 57 -6.06 0.16 9.88
C VAL A 57 -6.17 -0.17 11.37
N HIS A 58 -5.32 -1.07 11.88
CA HIS A 58 -5.47 -1.61 13.25
C HIS A 58 -4.55 -1.00 14.29
N GLU A 59 -3.38 -0.49 13.90
CA GLU A 59 -2.40 0.05 14.86
C GLU A 59 -2.47 1.58 14.93
N PHE A 60 -2.42 2.24 13.77
CA PHE A 60 -2.44 3.69 13.67
C PHE A 60 -3.84 4.27 13.48
N HIS A 61 -4.80 3.46 13.05
CA HIS A 61 -6.18 3.88 12.75
C HIS A 61 -6.26 5.11 11.82
N TRP A 62 -5.32 5.24 10.89
CA TRP A 62 -5.32 6.32 9.91
C TRP A 62 -6.42 6.13 8.88
N LEU A 63 -6.69 4.88 8.49
CA LEU A 63 -7.69 4.51 7.49
C LEU A 63 -8.66 3.47 8.06
N SER A 64 -9.90 3.50 7.59
CA SER A 64 -10.82 2.38 7.75
C SER A 64 -10.47 1.25 6.78
N PRO A 65 -10.98 0.02 7.01
CA PRO A 65 -10.81 -1.06 6.05
C PRO A 65 -11.38 -0.75 4.65
N SER A 66 -12.49 -0.02 4.58
CA SER A 66 -13.10 0.39 3.31
C SER A 66 -12.23 1.39 2.55
N GLU A 67 -11.66 2.39 3.23
CA GLU A 67 -10.76 3.37 2.62
C GLU A 67 -9.46 2.74 2.12
N MET A 68 -9.01 1.68 2.78
CA MET A 68 -7.86 0.88 2.33
C MET A 68 -8.21 0.07 1.07
N ALA A 69 -9.41 -0.53 1.02
CA ALA A 69 -9.91 -1.22 -0.16
C ALA A 69 -10.07 -0.26 -1.36
N ASP A 70 -10.58 0.95 -1.13
CA ASP A 70 -10.70 2.00 -2.13
C ASP A 70 -9.33 2.40 -2.70
N GLY A 71 -8.33 2.55 -1.83
CA GLY A 71 -6.95 2.83 -2.23
C GLY A 71 -6.35 1.75 -3.12
N LEU A 72 -6.60 0.48 -2.79
CA LEU A 72 -6.20 -0.65 -3.63
C LEU A 72 -6.95 -0.65 -4.97
N GLY A 73 -8.26 -0.43 -4.97
CA GLY A 73 -9.06 -0.33 -6.18
C GLY A 73 -8.57 0.77 -7.11
N LEU A 74 -8.27 1.96 -6.56
CA LEU A 74 -7.69 3.08 -7.31
C LEU A 74 -6.34 2.70 -7.93
N ALA A 75 -5.44 2.09 -7.16
CA ALA A 75 -4.12 1.70 -7.67
C ALA A 75 -4.23 0.67 -8.82
N GLU A 76 -5.10 -0.32 -8.70
CA GLU A 76 -5.32 -1.35 -9.74
C GLU A 76 -5.99 -0.79 -11.00
N THR A 77 -6.75 0.31 -10.89
CA THR A 77 -7.34 0.98 -12.07
C THR A 77 -6.34 1.80 -12.87
N THR A 78 -5.20 2.14 -12.28
CA THR A 78 -4.17 2.96 -12.93
C THR A 78 -3.06 2.09 -13.50
N PRO A 79 -2.58 2.36 -14.74
CA PRO A 79 -1.36 1.73 -15.24
C PRO A 79 -0.17 2.31 -14.47
N GLY A 80 0.18 1.71 -13.34
CA GLY A 80 1.16 2.27 -12.44
C GLY A 80 1.67 1.30 -11.37
N PRO A 81 2.60 1.78 -10.53
CA PRO A 81 3.14 0.99 -9.44
C PRO A 81 2.14 0.92 -8.27
N LEU A 82 2.02 -0.26 -7.64
CA LEU A 82 1.23 -0.51 -6.42
C LEU A 82 1.56 0.45 -5.26
N ILE A 83 2.69 1.16 -5.36
CA ILE A 83 3.09 2.25 -4.48
C ILE A 83 2.04 3.36 -4.36
N LEU A 84 1.16 3.52 -5.35
CA LEU A 84 0.07 4.51 -5.31
C LEU A 84 -0.85 4.29 -4.10
N VAL A 85 -0.99 3.05 -3.63
CA VAL A 85 -1.74 2.78 -2.39
C VAL A 85 -1.05 3.43 -1.19
N LEU A 86 0.28 3.39 -1.09
CA LEU A 86 1.00 4.01 0.03
C LEU A 86 0.85 5.54 -0.01
N GLN A 87 0.90 6.13 -1.21
CA GLN A 87 0.63 7.55 -1.41
C GLN A 87 -0.81 7.91 -0.99
N HIS A 88 -1.79 7.08 -1.33
CA HIS A 88 -3.19 7.24 -0.91
C HIS A 88 -3.34 7.16 0.61
N VAL A 89 -2.66 6.22 1.26
CA VAL A 89 -2.62 6.14 2.74
C VAL A 89 -2.08 7.44 3.32
N GLY A 90 -0.95 7.94 2.81
CA GLY A 90 -0.37 9.21 3.24
C GLY A 90 -1.34 10.38 3.04
N PHE A 91 -2.00 10.43 1.88
CA PHE A 91 -3.00 11.45 1.56
C PHE A 91 -4.16 11.45 2.56
N LEU A 92 -4.81 10.30 2.79
CA LEU A 92 -5.95 10.21 3.71
C LEU A 92 -5.55 10.47 5.16
N ALA A 93 -4.38 9.98 5.58
CA ALA A 93 -3.86 10.26 6.92
C ALA A 93 -3.69 11.78 7.12
N GLY A 94 -3.11 12.49 6.15
CA GLY A 94 -2.96 13.94 6.18
C GLY A 94 -4.29 14.70 6.06
N TRP A 95 -5.23 14.20 5.26
CA TRP A 95 -6.56 14.78 5.10
C TRP A 95 -7.35 14.77 6.42
N LYS A 96 -7.35 13.62 7.11
CA LYS A 96 -8.06 13.42 8.38
C LYS A 96 -7.39 14.14 9.56
N ASN A 97 -6.09 14.32 9.51
CA ASN A 97 -5.29 14.92 10.57
C ASN A 97 -4.63 16.22 10.08
N SER A 98 -5.43 17.11 9.49
CA SER A 98 -4.94 18.37 8.91
C SER A 98 -4.43 19.37 9.96
N GLY A 99 -4.88 19.24 11.21
CA GLY A 99 -4.50 20.13 12.30
C GLY A 99 -4.89 21.57 11.98
N SER A 100 -3.90 22.47 11.94
CA SER A 100 -4.08 23.88 11.58
C SER A 100 -3.94 24.18 10.08
N LEU A 101 -3.54 23.19 9.28
CA LEU A 101 -3.40 23.35 7.83
C LEU A 101 -4.73 23.11 7.12
N SER A 102 -4.86 23.64 5.90
CA SER A 102 -5.97 23.24 5.01
C SER A 102 -5.90 21.73 4.75
N PRO A 103 -7.02 20.99 4.79
CA PRO A 103 -7.04 19.55 4.54
C PRO A 103 -6.38 19.14 3.23
N VAL A 104 -6.58 19.92 2.16
CA VAL A 104 -5.96 19.67 0.84
C VAL A 104 -4.43 19.78 0.92
N VAL A 105 -3.93 20.81 1.61
CA VAL A 105 -2.49 21.03 1.75
C VAL A 105 -1.86 19.94 2.61
N ALA A 106 -2.51 19.60 3.74
CA ALA A 106 -2.02 18.54 4.61
C ALA A 106 -1.97 17.19 3.90
N ALA A 107 -3.03 16.85 3.15
CA ALA A 107 -3.09 15.63 2.36
C ALA A 107 -2.02 15.58 1.26
N ALA A 108 -1.84 16.67 0.50
CA ALA A 108 -0.82 16.74 -0.54
C ALA A 108 0.60 16.62 0.02
N MET A 109 0.88 17.28 1.16
CA MET A 109 2.18 17.19 1.84
C MET A 109 2.42 15.78 2.38
N ALA A 110 1.42 15.15 2.98
CA ALA A 110 1.55 13.81 3.55
C ALA A 110 1.75 12.75 2.46
N ALA A 111 1.04 12.88 1.33
CA ALA A 111 1.25 12.08 0.14
C ALA A 111 2.67 12.25 -0.41
N ALA A 112 3.14 13.50 -0.57
CA ALA A 112 4.48 13.79 -1.07
C ALA A 112 5.58 13.25 -0.13
N LEU A 113 5.42 13.43 1.19
CA LEU A 113 6.34 12.90 2.19
C LEU A 113 6.39 11.37 2.13
N THR A 114 5.24 10.71 2.09
CA THR A 114 5.13 9.25 2.02
C THR A 114 5.82 8.70 0.78
N SER A 115 5.57 9.30 -0.39
CA SER A 115 6.24 8.93 -1.63
C SER A 115 7.75 9.15 -1.53
N TRP A 116 8.19 10.29 -0.98
CA TRP A 116 9.61 10.60 -0.82
C TRP A 116 10.34 9.56 0.04
N VAL A 117 9.83 9.31 1.25
CA VAL A 117 10.48 8.39 2.20
C VAL A 117 10.37 6.93 1.78
N THR A 118 9.55 6.61 0.77
CA THR A 118 9.51 5.26 0.20
C THR A 118 10.47 5.11 -1.00
N PHE A 119 10.53 6.11 -1.88
CA PHE A 119 11.37 6.05 -3.09
C PHE A 119 12.84 6.31 -2.81
N VAL A 120 13.18 7.32 -2.00
CA VAL A 120 14.58 7.71 -1.76
C VAL A 120 15.43 6.57 -1.18
N PRO A 121 15.02 5.86 -0.10
CA PRO A 121 15.80 4.72 0.38
C PRO A 121 15.87 3.60 -0.66
N SER A 122 14.79 3.34 -1.40
CA SER A 122 14.79 2.32 -2.46
C SER A 122 15.83 2.61 -3.54
N PHE A 123 15.88 3.85 -4.05
CA PHE A 123 16.90 4.28 -5.01
C PHE A 123 18.31 4.25 -4.41
N LEU A 124 18.48 4.68 -3.16
CA LEU A 124 19.76 4.61 -2.47
C LEU A 124 20.29 3.18 -2.42
N TRP A 125 19.46 2.22 -2.02
CA TRP A 125 19.85 0.82 -1.92
C TRP A 125 20.10 0.18 -3.29
N VAL A 126 19.33 0.53 -4.32
CA VAL A 126 19.59 0.07 -5.69
C VAL A 126 20.94 0.58 -6.19
N LEU A 127 21.25 1.86 -6.01
CA LEU A 127 22.52 2.46 -6.45
C LEU A 127 23.72 1.90 -5.68
N LEU A 128 23.57 1.63 -4.38
CA LEU A 128 24.62 1.03 -3.56
C LEU A 128 24.78 -0.48 -3.81
N GLY A 129 23.67 -1.19 -4.06
CA GLY A 129 23.63 -2.64 -4.21
C GLY A 129 23.98 -3.12 -5.62
N ALA A 130 23.80 -2.29 -6.66
CA ALA A 130 24.03 -2.66 -8.05
C ALA A 130 25.40 -3.33 -8.32
N PRO A 131 26.55 -2.84 -7.77
CA PRO A 131 27.85 -3.47 -7.99
C PRO A 131 28.01 -4.85 -7.35
N TRP A 132 27.19 -5.18 -6.36
CA TRP A 132 27.29 -6.42 -5.59
C TRP A 132 26.21 -7.45 -5.94
N LEU A 133 25.24 -7.08 -6.78
CA LEU A 133 24.08 -7.90 -7.12
C LEU A 133 24.46 -9.28 -7.65
N GLN A 134 25.51 -9.38 -8.47
CA GLN A 134 26.00 -10.65 -9.00
C GLN A 134 26.51 -11.59 -7.88
N ARG A 135 27.32 -11.05 -6.96
CA ARG A 135 27.87 -11.83 -5.83
C ARG A 135 26.80 -12.28 -4.84
N ILE A 136 25.79 -11.43 -4.62
CA ILE A 136 24.65 -11.71 -3.73
C ILE A 136 23.83 -12.89 -4.27
N ASN A 137 23.66 -12.98 -5.59
CA ASN A 137 22.91 -14.07 -6.23
C ASN A 137 23.61 -15.44 -6.16
N ASP A 138 24.93 -15.48 -6.03
CA ASP A 138 25.69 -16.73 -5.95
C ASP A 138 25.64 -17.38 -4.55
N VAL A 139 25.12 -16.67 -3.55
CA VAL A 139 25.04 -17.13 -2.17
C VAL A 139 23.78 -18.00 -1.97
N SER A 140 23.98 -19.31 -1.81
CA SER A 140 22.90 -20.31 -1.72
C SER A 140 21.97 -20.12 -0.52
N TRP A 141 22.51 -19.80 0.66
CA TRP A 141 21.68 -19.58 1.86
C TRP A 141 20.77 -18.36 1.72
N LEU A 142 21.24 -17.31 1.05
CA LEU A 142 20.46 -16.10 0.80
C LEU A 142 19.31 -16.39 -0.17
N ARG A 143 19.58 -17.18 -1.22
CA ARG A 143 18.54 -17.64 -2.15
C ARG A 143 17.47 -18.46 -1.43
N CYS A 144 17.86 -19.36 -0.53
CA CYS A 144 16.93 -20.15 0.28
C CYS A 144 16.11 -19.26 1.22
N ALA A 145 16.74 -18.31 1.90
CA ALA A 145 16.06 -17.34 2.75
C ALA A 145 15.02 -16.51 1.95
N MET A 146 15.39 -16.03 0.76
CA MET A 146 14.47 -15.28 -0.12
C MET A 146 13.29 -16.15 -0.61
N GLN A 147 13.51 -17.44 -0.86
CA GLN A 147 12.41 -18.36 -1.19
C GLN A 147 11.44 -18.55 -0.03
N ALA A 148 11.96 -18.76 1.19
CA ALA A 148 11.13 -18.88 2.39
C ALA A 148 10.33 -17.59 2.65
N VAL A 149 10.95 -16.43 2.45
CA VAL A 149 10.29 -15.12 2.56
C VAL A 149 9.19 -14.96 1.50
N SER A 150 9.42 -15.36 0.25
CA SER A 150 8.38 -15.34 -0.79
C SER A 150 7.21 -16.27 -0.48
N ALA A 151 7.47 -17.44 0.12
CA ALA A 151 6.42 -18.34 0.58
C ALA A 151 5.59 -17.72 1.73
N ALA A 152 6.26 -17.11 2.71
CA ALA A 152 5.60 -16.38 3.79
C ALA A 152 4.77 -15.19 3.27
N ALA A 153 5.31 -14.43 2.30
CA ALA A 153 4.63 -13.34 1.63
C ALA A 153 3.34 -13.80 0.94
N THR A 154 3.33 -14.99 0.33
CA THR A 154 2.12 -15.56 -0.26
C THR A 154 1.04 -15.80 0.80
N GLY A 155 1.43 -16.30 1.98
CA GLY A 155 0.51 -16.44 3.12
C GLY A 155 -0.05 -15.10 3.61
N LEU A 156 0.79 -14.05 3.66
CA LEU A 156 0.35 -12.70 4.01
C LEU A 156 -0.63 -12.10 2.99
N ILE A 157 -0.43 -12.37 1.70
CA ILE A 157 -1.35 -11.94 0.64
C ILE A 157 -2.72 -12.62 0.83
N VAL A 158 -2.75 -13.92 1.16
CA VAL A 158 -3.99 -14.62 1.47
C VAL A 158 -4.68 -14.02 2.69
N ALA A 159 -3.93 -13.67 3.74
CA ALA A 159 -4.47 -13.02 4.92
C ALA A 159 -5.08 -11.64 4.60
N LEU A 160 -4.37 -10.82 3.82
CA LEU A 160 -4.88 -9.52 3.36
C LEU A 160 -6.15 -9.69 2.54
N TRP A 161 -6.18 -10.66 1.62
CA TRP A 161 -7.37 -10.94 0.82
C TRP A 161 -8.56 -11.33 1.68
N ALA A 162 -8.36 -12.21 2.67
CA ALA A 162 -9.42 -12.64 3.58
C ALA A 162 -9.98 -11.47 4.40
N GLU A 163 -9.12 -10.57 4.86
CA GLU A 163 -9.52 -9.37 5.60
C GLU A 163 -10.33 -8.41 4.71
N LEU A 164 -9.85 -8.11 3.51
CA LEU A 164 -10.56 -7.24 2.57
C LEU A 164 -11.90 -7.85 2.14
N ALA A 165 -11.93 -9.15 1.84
CA ALA A 165 -13.15 -9.87 1.49
C ALA A 165 -14.17 -9.85 2.63
N GLY A 166 -13.75 -10.06 3.88
CA GLY A 166 -14.62 -9.97 5.04
C GLY A 166 -15.26 -8.58 5.18
N ASN A 167 -14.47 -7.52 5.04
CA ASN A 167 -14.93 -6.15 5.19
C ASN A 167 -15.76 -5.64 4.00
N THR A 168 -15.64 -6.24 2.82
CA THR A 168 -16.39 -5.85 1.61
C THR A 168 -17.67 -6.67 1.43
N LEU A 169 -17.63 -7.97 1.70
CA LEU A 169 -18.76 -8.88 1.48
C LEU A 169 -19.77 -8.88 2.63
N ILE A 170 -19.37 -8.46 3.83
CA ILE A 170 -20.22 -8.47 5.03
C ILE A 170 -20.46 -7.03 5.46
N ALA A 171 -21.74 -6.63 5.57
CA ALA A 171 -22.11 -5.29 6.03
C ALA A 171 -21.81 -5.09 7.53
N PRO A 172 -21.68 -3.82 8.00
CA PRO A 172 -21.63 -3.49 9.43
C PRO A 172 -22.96 -3.88 10.11
N GLY A 173 -23.04 -5.13 10.56
CA GLY A 173 -24.29 -5.79 10.99
C GLY A 173 -24.31 -7.30 10.79
N GLY A 174 -23.32 -7.85 10.07
CA GLY A 174 -23.15 -9.30 9.88
C GLY A 174 -24.00 -9.88 8.75
N SER A 175 -24.81 -9.06 8.07
CA SER A 175 -25.55 -9.48 6.88
C SER A 175 -24.61 -9.53 5.67
N PRO A 176 -24.62 -10.63 4.88
CA PRO A 176 -23.92 -10.69 3.61
C PRO A 176 -24.53 -9.69 2.62
N GLN A 177 -23.69 -8.92 1.94
CA GLN A 177 -24.08 -7.99 0.89
C GLN A 177 -24.19 -8.75 -0.45
N PRO A 178 -25.41 -9.04 -0.95
CA PRO A 178 -25.57 -9.89 -2.13
C PRO A 178 -24.92 -9.29 -3.37
N GLU A 179 -24.94 -7.96 -3.49
CA GLU A 179 -24.38 -7.22 -4.61
C GLU A 179 -22.85 -7.38 -4.68
N ALA A 180 -22.17 -7.15 -3.55
CA ALA A 180 -20.72 -7.32 -3.46
C ALA A 180 -20.30 -8.77 -3.77
N ILE A 181 -21.10 -9.76 -3.34
CA ILE A 181 -20.86 -11.18 -3.63
C ILE A 181 -20.99 -11.44 -5.13
N VAL A 182 -22.06 -10.96 -5.78
CA VAL A 182 -22.28 -11.14 -7.22
C VAL A 182 -21.14 -10.51 -8.02
N VAL A 183 -20.76 -9.27 -7.73
CA VAL A 183 -19.67 -8.57 -8.42
C VAL A 183 -18.33 -9.30 -8.21
N THR A 184 -18.07 -9.80 -7.00
CA THR A 184 -16.86 -10.57 -6.69
C THR A 184 -16.82 -11.90 -7.45
N LEU A 185 -17.94 -12.61 -7.55
CA LEU A 185 -18.03 -13.87 -8.30
C LEU A 185 -17.82 -13.65 -9.81
N ILE A 186 -18.39 -12.59 -10.37
CA ILE A 186 -18.19 -12.20 -11.78
C ILE A 186 -16.71 -11.89 -12.01
N GLY A 187 -16.09 -11.08 -11.15
CA GLY A 187 -14.67 -10.75 -11.23
C GLY A 187 -13.79 -11.99 -11.14
N ALA A 188 -14.07 -12.90 -10.20
CA ALA A 188 -13.37 -14.16 -10.04
C ALA A 188 -13.51 -15.05 -11.30
N LEU A 189 -14.71 -15.18 -11.85
CA LEU A 189 -14.96 -15.95 -13.07
C LEU A 189 -14.18 -15.38 -14.26
N LEU A 190 -14.24 -14.07 -14.49
CA LEU A 190 -13.53 -13.40 -15.59
C LEU A 190 -12.01 -13.53 -15.46
N THR A 191 -11.50 -13.54 -14.22
CA THR A 191 -10.07 -13.68 -13.93
C THR A 191 -9.61 -15.13 -14.12
N PHE A 192 -10.26 -16.08 -13.43
CA PHE A 192 -9.79 -17.47 -13.39
C PHE A 192 -10.22 -18.30 -14.60
N ALA A 193 -11.47 -18.15 -15.06
CA ALA A 193 -11.98 -18.95 -16.18
C ALA A 193 -11.61 -18.34 -17.54
N PHE A 194 -11.66 -17.02 -17.66
CA PHE A 194 -11.50 -16.35 -18.96
C PHE A 194 -10.16 -15.61 -19.14
N ARG A 195 -9.32 -15.52 -18.10
CA ARG A 195 -7.99 -14.87 -18.12
C ARG A 195 -8.02 -13.50 -18.81
N ARG A 196 -9.09 -12.73 -18.58
CA ARG A 196 -9.27 -11.40 -19.20
C ARG A 196 -8.34 -10.38 -18.55
N GLY A 197 -7.97 -9.35 -19.32
CA GLY A 197 -7.16 -8.25 -18.81
C GLY A 197 -7.91 -7.44 -17.74
N LEU A 198 -7.15 -6.87 -16.80
CA LEU A 198 -7.67 -6.12 -15.65
C LEU A 198 -8.66 -5.02 -16.04
N ALA A 199 -8.39 -4.29 -17.12
CA ALA A 199 -9.30 -3.25 -17.62
C ALA A 199 -10.70 -3.77 -17.97
N ILE A 200 -10.79 -4.97 -18.56
CA ILE A 200 -12.09 -5.58 -18.91
C ILE A 200 -12.82 -6.04 -17.65
N ILE A 201 -12.09 -6.58 -16.67
CA ILE A 201 -12.66 -7.01 -15.39
C ILE A 201 -13.23 -5.81 -14.63
N LEU A 202 -12.46 -4.72 -14.53
CA LEU A 202 -12.90 -3.49 -13.88
C LEU A 202 -14.13 -2.90 -14.55
N LEU A 203 -14.14 -2.81 -15.89
CA LEU A 203 -15.31 -2.34 -16.63
C LEU A 203 -16.54 -3.23 -16.39
N ALA A 204 -16.37 -4.55 -16.42
CA ALA A 204 -17.46 -5.50 -16.18
C ALA A 204 -18.00 -5.39 -14.74
N CYS A 205 -17.13 -5.34 -13.73
CA CYS A 205 -17.51 -5.17 -12.33
C CYS A 205 -18.18 -3.81 -12.08
N LEU A 206 -17.69 -2.73 -12.71
CA LEU A 206 -18.30 -1.40 -12.63
C LEU A 206 -19.70 -1.41 -13.24
N THR A 207 -19.88 -1.99 -14.43
CA THR A 207 -21.21 -2.11 -15.05
C THR A 207 -22.15 -2.97 -14.22
N ALA A 208 -21.66 -4.06 -13.63
CA ALA A 208 -22.45 -4.93 -12.77
C ALA A 208 -22.90 -4.21 -11.49
N GLY A 209 -22.00 -3.46 -10.84
CA GLY A 209 -22.31 -2.66 -9.65
C GLY A 209 -23.32 -1.55 -9.92
N CYS A 210 -23.16 -0.80 -11.02
CA CYS A 210 -24.14 0.24 -11.39
C CYS A 210 -25.52 -0.35 -11.73
N LEU A 211 -25.57 -1.56 -12.28
CA LEU A 211 -26.83 -2.24 -12.57
C LEU A 211 -27.51 -2.76 -11.30
N THR A 212 -26.77 -3.21 -10.30
CA THR A 212 -27.36 -3.66 -9.02
C THR A 212 -27.91 -2.50 -8.20
N GLU A 213 -27.21 -1.35 -8.14
CA GLU A 213 -27.73 -0.15 -7.48
C GLU A 213 -28.98 0.45 -8.15
N TRP A 214 -29.23 0.14 -9.43
CA TRP A 214 -30.43 0.60 -10.14
C TRP A 214 -31.64 -0.32 -9.95
N ILE A 215 -31.43 -1.56 -9.50
CA ILE A 215 -32.47 -2.59 -9.38
C ILE A 215 -33.01 -2.66 -7.93
N PHE A 216 -32.28 -2.14 -6.96
CA PHE A 216 -32.65 -2.06 -5.54
C PHE A 216 -32.79 -0.60 -5.07
#